data_AF-A0A2V2S963-F1
#
_entry.id   AF-A0A2V2S963-F1
#
_cell.length_a   1.000
_cell.length_b   1.000
_cell.length_c   1.000
_cell.angle_alpha   90.00
_cell.angle_beta   90.00
_cell.angle_gamma   90.00
#
_symmetry.space_group_name_H-M   'P 1'
#
loop_
_entity.id
_entity.type
_entity.pdbx_description
1 polymer ?
#
loop_
_entity_poly.entity_id
_entity_poly.type
_entity_poly.pdbx_seq_one_letter_code
_entity_poly.pdbx_strand_id
1 'polypeptide(L)'
;MKTANIKRRVIGGFAVILCLAVALAATCFISLRSRSAGDSFRLAFNNIPVLLMMGLSVIIVLSALLFGVLTTSGLSKTLGRVTETLGDGILKIVSASANLAAASRSLATGASEQAASLQETSAALEEISSMTRQNADYAQNAKQLANAARLAADTGVADMNQMSQAMHEIKASSDDIAKIIKTIDEIAFQTNILALNAAVEAARAGEAGMGFAVVADEVRNLAQRSAQAARETAGKIESAIARTAQGVAMSARVSQSLNGIVANVRKVDELVGEIASASQEQTSGISQVNIAVANMEKVTQTNAASAANGASASEELSAQARSLRAALSELQNLTGIEQNRRSDPKAVNRGAKPRTTPPKIALRSGRDLAAVKGDGTKMPIVETAMEFPGDRSELPLEGDFKDF
;
A
#
# COMPACT_ATOMS: atom_id res chain seq x y z
N MET A 1 -9.52 -55.48 42.60
CA MET A 1 -9.47 -56.43 43.76
C MET A 1 -10.75 -56.44 44.65
N LYS A 2 -11.51 -55.34 44.76
CA LYS A 2 -12.74 -55.25 45.59
C LYS A 2 -13.97 -55.97 45.01
N THR A 3 -14.12 -56.05 43.69
CA THR A 3 -15.23 -56.75 43.01
C THR A 3 -15.11 -58.27 43.10
N ALA A 4 -13.89 -58.81 43.08
CA ALA A 4 -13.63 -60.22 43.41
C ALA A 4 -14.00 -60.54 44.86
N ASN A 5 -13.80 -59.59 45.79
CA ASN A 5 -14.21 -59.73 47.18
C ASN A 5 -15.73 -59.59 47.37
N ILE A 6 -16.44 -58.77 46.59
CA ILE A 6 -17.91 -58.71 46.62
C ILE A 6 -18.49 -59.99 46.00
N LYS A 7 -18.01 -60.44 44.84
CA LYS A 7 -18.40 -61.74 44.27
C LYS A 7 -18.07 -62.88 45.22
N ARG A 8 -16.89 -62.90 45.86
CA ARG A 8 -16.54 -63.92 46.88
C ARG A 8 -17.38 -63.84 48.15
N ARG A 9 -17.73 -62.65 48.64
CA ARG A 9 -18.59 -62.48 49.83
C ARG A 9 -20.04 -62.83 49.53
N VAL A 10 -20.52 -62.50 48.33
CA VAL A 10 -21.83 -62.88 47.85
C VAL A 10 -21.87 -64.40 47.65
N ILE A 11 -20.92 -65.00 46.92
CA ILE A 11 -20.80 -66.47 46.74
C ILE A 11 -20.60 -67.18 48.09
N GLY A 12 -19.85 -66.59 49.03
CA GLY A 12 -19.66 -67.11 50.38
C GLY A 12 -20.95 -67.07 51.20
N GLY A 13 -21.72 -65.98 51.11
CA GLY A 13 -23.05 -65.88 51.72
C GLY A 13 -24.05 -66.87 51.11
N PHE A 14 -24.00 -67.05 49.78
CA PHE A 14 -24.77 -68.08 49.07
C PHE A 14 -24.45 -69.49 49.58
N ALA A 15 -23.17 -69.82 49.77
CA ALA A 15 -22.75 -71.13 50.27
C ALA A 15 -23.26 -71.38 51.70
N VAL A 16 -23.22 -70.36 52.57
CA VAL A 16 -23.70 -70.47 53.95
C VAL A 16 -25.23 -70.65 54.01
N ILE A 17 -25.99 -69.88 53.23
CA ILE A 17 -27.46 -70.00 53.19
C ILE A 17 -27.89 -71.34 52.59
N LEU A 18 -27.24 -71.79 51.51
CA LEU A 18 -27.51 -73.10 50.93
C LEU A 18 -27.16 -74.23 51.91
N CYS A 19 -26.04 -74.11 52.63
CA CYS A 19 -25.63 -75.10 53.63
C CYS A 19 -26.60 -75.14 54.82
N LEU A 20 -27.08 -73.98 55.30
CA LEU A 20 -28.13 -73.90 56.34
C LEU A 20 -29.46 -74.49 55.88
N ALA A 21 -29.88 -74.23 54.64
CA ALA A 21 -31.10 -74.80 54.07
C ALA A 21 -31.02 -76.33 53.92
N VAL A 22 -29.88 -76.84 53.43
CA VAL A 22 -29.62 -78.28 53.33
C VAL A 22 -29.52 -78.93 54.71
N ALA A 23 -28.88 -78.26 55.69
CA ALA A 23 -28.78 -78.76 57.07
C ALA A 23 -30.14 -78.82 57.76
N LEU A 24 -31.02 -77.82 57.57
CA LEU A 24 -32.40 -77.85 58.08
C LEU A 24 -33.24 -78.95 57.41
N ALA A 25 -33.10 -79.11 56.09
CA ALA A 25 -33.76 -80.19 55.35
C ALA A 25 -33.29 -81.58 55.82
N ALA A 26 -31.99 -81.76 56.06
CA ALA A 26 -31.41 -82.99 56.57
C ALA A 26 -31.85 -83.29 58.01
N THR A 27 -31.85 -82.29 58.90
CA THR A 27 -32.33 -82.43 60.29
C THR A 27 -33.81 -82.81 60.32
N CYS A 28 -34.62 -82.21 59.44
CA CYS A 28 -36.03 -82.56 59.30
C CYS A 28 -36.21 -84.00 58.78
N PHE A 29 -35.45 -84.40 57.76
CA PHE A 29 -35.48 -85.77 57.21
C PHE A 29 -35.10 -86.83 58.25
N ILE A 30 -34.09 -86.55 59.09
CA ILE A 30 -33.68 -87.42 60.20
C ILE A 30 -34.79 -87.49 61.26
N SER A 31 -35.43 -86.36 61.58
CA SER A 31 -36.57 -86.29 62.51
C SER A 31 -37.79 -87.07 62.02
N LEU A 32 -38.02 -87.09 60.70
CA LEU A 32 -39.06 -87.87 60.03
C LEU A 32 -38.76 -89.38 60.05
N ARG A 33 -37.47 -89.77 60.05
CA ARG A 33 -37.05 -91.18 60.09
C ARG A 33 -36.99 -91.77 61.50
N SER A 34 -36.85 -90.96 62.54
CA SER A 34 -36.73 -91.43 63.94
C SER A 34 -38.05 -91.66 64.66
N ARG A 35 -39.22 -91.38 64.04
CA ARG A 35 -40.53 -91.70 64.62
C ARG A 35 -41.06 -93.03 64.10
N SER A 36 -41.26 -93.95 65.05
CA SER A 36 -41.52 -95.38 64.87
C SER A 36 -42.75 -95.73 64.03
N ALA A 37 -42.68 -96.91 63.41
CA ALA A 37 -43.78 -97.64 62.80
C ALA A 37 -45.02 -97.68 63.72
N GLY A 38 -46.17 -97.24 63.20
CA GLY A 38 -47.44 -97.23 63.93
C GLY A 38 -48.57 -96.48 63.23
N ASP A 39 -48.34 -95.26 62.71
CA ASP A 39 -49.39 -94.39 62.14
C ASP A 39 -49.04 -93.85 60.73
N SER A 40 -48.62 -94.75 59.84
CA SER A 40 -47.93 -94.38 58.58
C SER A 40 -48.79 -93.73 57.49
N PHE A 41 -50.11 -93.55 57.68
CA PHE A 41 -50.98 -92.95 56.66
C PHE A 41 -51.49 -91.52 56.99
N ARG A 42 -51.75 -91.20 58.27
CA ARG A 42 -52.25 -89.85 58.66
C ARG A 42 -51.15 -88.79 58.79
N LEU A 43 -49.91 -89.19 59.10
CA LEU A 43 -48.78 -88.25 59.26
C LEU A 43 -48.10 -87.86 57.94
N ALA A 44 -48.20 -88.69 56.89
CA ALA A 44 -47.72 -88.33 55.56
C ALA A 44 -48.50 -87.12 55.00
N PHE A 45 -49.84 -87.12 55.14
CA PHE A 45 -50.69 -85.99 54.71
C PHE A 45 -50.44 -84.70 55.51
N ASN A 46 -50.14 -84.78 56.80
CA ASN A 46 -49.95 -83.59 57.64
C ASN A 46 -48.58 -82.92 57.46
N ASN A 47 -47.57 -83.66 56.95
CA ASN A 47 -46.21 -83.14 56.72
C ASN A 47 -45.95 -82.72 55.26
N ILE A 48 -46.79 -83.16 54.31
CA ILE A 48 -46.78 -82.65 52.92
C ILE A 48 -46.90 -81.11 52.84
N PRO A 49 -47.81 -80.42 53.57
CA PRO A 49 -47.88 -78.96 53.50
C PRO A 49 -46.61 -78.27 54.01
N VAL A 50 -45.92 -78.82 55.01
CA VAL A 50 -44.66 -78.24 55.54
C VAL A 50 -43.50 -78.39 54.55
N LEU A 51 -43.39 -79.53 53.87
CA LEU A 51 -42.39 -79.75 52.82
C LEU A 51 -42.64 -78.86 51.60
N LEU A 52 -43.90 -78.67 51.22
CA LEU A 52 -44.31 -77.80 50.10
C LEU A 52 -44.03 -76.32 50.43
N MET A 53 -44.29 -75.89 51.66
CA MET A 53 -43.96 -74.53 52.14
C MET A 53 -42.45 -74.26 52.20
N MET A 54 -41.62 -75.25 52.59
CA MET A 54 -40.16 -75.12 52.52
C MET A 54 -39.63 -75.13 51.07
N GLY A 55 -40.20 -75.95 50.19
CA GLY A 55 -39.87 -75.91 48.77
C GLY A 55 -40.20 -74.55 48.14
N LEU A 56 -41.35 -73.97 48.48
CA LEU A 56 -41.77 -72.64 48.03
C LEU A 56 -40.84 -71.54 48.56
N SER A 57 -40.41 -71.59 49.82
CA SER A 57 -39.51 -70.59 50.40
C SER A 57 -38.12 -70.61 49.76
N VAL A 58 -37.57 -71.79 49.45
CA VAL A 58 -36.31 -71.93 48.72
C VAL A 58 -36.43 -71.39 47.29
N ILE A 59 -37.54 -71.67 46.60
CA ILE A 59 -37.81 -71.12 45.25
C ILE A 59 -37.93 -69.59 45.31
N ILE A 60 -38.63 -69.03 46.31
CA ILE A 60 -38.74 -67.57 46.49
C ILE A 60 -37.37 -66.95 46.73
N VAL A 61 -36.54 -67.51 47.61
CA VAL A 61 -35.18 -67.01 47.88
C VAL A 61 -34.28 -67.11 46.63
N LEU A 62 -34.31 -68.24 45.92
CA LEU A 62 -33.55 -68.41 44.67
C LEU A 62 -34.04 -67.48 43.56
N SER A 63 -35.35 -67.26 43.45
CA SER A 63 -35.94 -66.33 42.48
C SER A 63 -35.59 -64.86 42.80
N ALA A 64 -35.61 -64.46 44.08
CA ALA A 64 -35.19 -63.14 44.53
C ALA A 64 -33.68 -62.92 44.29
N LEU A 65 -32.86 -63.95 44.48
CA LEU A 65 -31.42 -63.93 44.17
C LEU A 65 -31.16 -63.85 42.67
N LEU A 66 -31.86 -64.65 41.86
CA LEU A 66 -31.78 -64.62 40.41
C LEU A 66 -32.22 -63.24 39.88
N PHE A 67 -33.32 -62.69 40.42
CA PHE A 67 -33.79 -61.34 40.12
C PHE A 67 -32.76 -60.28 40.51
N GLY A 68 -32.15 -60.37 41.70
CA GLY A 68 -31.08 -59.47 42.15
C GLY A 68 -29.84 -59.52 41.24
N VAL A 69 -29.43 -60.71 40.80
CA VAL A 69 -28.30 -60.89 39.87
C VAL A 69 -28.64 -60.40 38.46
N LEU A 70 -29.85 -60.68 37.96
CA LEU A 70 -30.30 -60.23 36.64
C LEU A 70 -30.45 -58.71 36.56
N THR A 71 -31.05 -58.08 37.58
CA THR A 71 -31.19 -56.62 37.67
C THR A 71 -29.83 -55.94 37.84
N THR A 72 -28.95 -56.44 38.71
CA THR A 72 -27.59 -55.90 38.88
C THR A 72 -26.75 -56.03 37.60
N SER A 73 -26.85 -57.16 36.90
CA SER A 73 -26.09 -57.40 35.66
C SER A 73 -26.64 -56.61 34.46
N GLY A 74 -27.96 -56.43 34.36
CA GLY A 74 -28.58 -55.58 33.34
C GLY A 74 -28.25 -54.10 33.53
N LEU A 75 -28.27 -53.64 34.78
CA LEU A 75 -27.93 -52.27 35.15
C LEU A 75 -26.44 -51.97 34.93
N SER A 76 -25.55 -52.88 35.36
CA SER A 76 -24.11 -52.76 35.13
C SER A 76 -23.74 -52.72 33.64
N LYS A 77 -24.38 -53.54 32.80
CA LYS A 77 -24.17 -53.48 31.33
C LYS A 77 -24.63 -52.16 30.72
N THR A 78 -25.77 -51.63 31.16
CA THR A 78 -26.32 -50.37 30.65
C THR A 78 -25.47 -49.18 31.10
N LEU A 79 -25.09 -49.11 32.38
CA LEU A 79 -24.16 -48.09 32.87
C LEU A 79 -22.79 -48.20 32.20
N GLY A 80 -22.32 -49.41 31.89
CA GLY A 80 -21.09 -49.63 31.12
C GLY A 80 -21.13 -48.99 29.73
N ARG A 81 -22.23 -49.18 28.98
CA ARG A 81 -22.41 -48.54 27.66
C ARG A 81 -22.52 -47.02 27.76
N VAL A 82 -23.24 -46.52 28.76
CA VAL A 82 -23.38 -45.08 29.01
C VAL A 82 -22.02 -44.47 29.38
N THR A 83 -21.26 -45.12 30.28
CA THR A 83 -19.93 -44.64 30.68
C THR A 83 -18.93 -44.67 29.52
N GLU A 84 -18.99 -45.67 28.65
CA GLU A 84 -18.19 -45.72 27.42
C GLU A 84 -18.54 -44.57 26.46
N THR A 85 -19.84 -44.35 26.22
CA THR A 85 -20.33 -43.26 25.35
C THR A 85 -19.97 -41.88 25.91
N LEU A 86 -20.10 -41.67 27.23
CA LEU A 86 -19.68 -40.45 27.89
C LEU A 86 -18.16 -40.26 27.83
N GLY A 87 -17.38 -41.33 28.01
CA GLY A 87 -15.93 -41.31 27.90
C GLY A 87 -15.47 -40.83 26.52
N ASP A 88 -16.06 -41.37 25.46
CA ASP A 88 -15.79 -40.97 24.08
C ASP A 88 -16.23 -39.53 23.80
N GLY A 89 -17.39 -39.11 24.33
CA GLY A 89 -17.89 -37.74 24.23
C GLY A 89 -16.94 -36.74 24.88
N ILE A 90 -16.46 -37.03 26.10
CA ILE A 90 -15.51 -36.18 26.83
C ILE A 90 -14.18 -36.07 26.08
N LEU A 91 -13.66 -37.17 25.52
CA LEU A 91 -12.44 -37.15 24.70
C LEU A 91 -12.59 -36.24 23.48
N LYS A 92 -13.76 -36.27 22.81
CA LYS A 92 -14.07 -35.37 21.70
C LYS A 92 -14.12 -33.91 22.14
N ILE A 93 -14.73 -33.60 23.30
CA ILE A 93 -14.77 -32.22 23.85
C ILE A 93 -13.37 -31.72 24.16
N VAL A 94 -12.51 -32.53 24.80
CA VAL A 94 -11.11 -32.15 25.08
C VAL A 94 -10.37 -31.84 23.79
N SER A 95 -10.49 -32.70 22.78
CA SER A 95 -9.82 -32.48 21.49
C SER A 95 -10.36 -31.26 20.76
N ALA A 96 -11.68 -31.05 20.73
CA ALA A 96 -12.31 -29.89 20.09
C ALA A 96 -11.91 -28.59 20.79
N SER A 97 -11.85 -28.58 22.11
CA SER A 97 -11.42 -27.42 22.91
C SER A 97 -9.95 -27.09 22.66
N ALA A 98 -9.08 -28.09 22.58
CA ALA A 98 -7.67 -27.88 22.25
C ALA A 98 -7.49 -27.27 20.83
N ASN A 99 -8.27 -27.75 19.86
CA ASN A 99 -8.27 -27.19 18.51
C ASN A 99 -8.81 -25.75 18.48
N LEU A 100 -9.89 -25.47 19.20
CA LEU A 100 -10.46 -24.12 19.29
C LEU A 100 -9.49 -23.15 19.97
N ALA A 101 -8.78 -23.57 21.01
CA ALA A 101 -7.74 -22.77 21.65
C ALA A 101 -6.57 -22.46 20.69
N ALA A 102 -6.14 -23.45 19.90
CA ALA A 102 -5.09 -23.26 18.90
C ALA A 102 -5.55 -22.30 17.78
N ALA A 103 -6.77 -22.46 17.27
CA ALA A 103 -7.35 -21.57 16.27
C ALA A 103 -7.49 -20.14 16.81
N SER A 104 -7.93 -19.99 18.06
CA SER A 104 -8.07 -18.70 18.73
C SER A 104 -6.72 -18.00 18.89
N ARG A 105 -5.67 -18.72 19.31
CA ARG A 105 -4.31 -18.15 19.36
C ARG A 105 -3.82 -17.71 17.99
N SER A 106 -4.04 -18.53 16.96
CA SER A 106 -3.67 -18.18 15.58
C SER A 106 -4.41 -16.93 15.10
N LEU A 107 -5.70 -16.80 15.42
CA LEU A 107 -6.50 -15.62 15.08
C LEU A 107 -6.01 -14.38 15.83
N ALA A 108 -5.64 -14.51 17.11
CA ALA A 108 -5.05 -13.42 17.89
C ALA A 108 -3.72 -12.94 17.28
N THR A 109 -2.84 -13.87 16.92
CA THR A 109 -1.56 -13.53 16.25
C THR A 109 -1.82 -12.84 14.91
N GLY A 110 -2.70 -13.39 14.06
CA GLY A 110 -3.04 -12.77 12.78
C GLY A 110 -3.68 -11.39 12.92
N ALA A 111 -4.56 -11.19 13.92
CA ALA A 111 -5.13 -9.89 14.21
C ALA A 111 -4.06 -8.88 14.69
N SER A 112 -3.09 -9.31 15.48
CA SER A 112 -1.97 -8.45 15.93
C SER A 112 -1.04 -8.06 14.78
N GLU A 113 -0.72 -9.00 13.88
CA GLU A 113 0.08 -8.72 12.69
C GLU A 113 -0.65 -7.76 11.75
N GLN A 114 -1.95 -7.99 11.53
CA GLN A 114 -2.79 -7.11 10.71
C GLN A 114 -2.89 -5.70 11.31
N ALA A 115 -2.99 -5.58 12.63
CA ALA A 115 -2.99 -4.27 13.30
C ALA A 115 -1.69 -3.50 13.05
N ALA A 116 -0.53 -4.17 13.12
CA ALA A 116 0.76 -3.55 12.81
C ALA A 116 0.83 -3.08 11.35
N SER A 117 0.37 -3.91 10.40
CA SER A 117 0.32 -3.52 8.98
C SER A 117 -0.65 -2.37 8.71
N LEU A 118 -1.78 -2.29 9.42
CA LEU A 118 -2.73 -1.19 9.32
C LEU A 118 -2.11 0.13 9.84
N GLN A 119 -1.33 0.08 10.92
CA GLN A 119 -0.61 1.26 11.41
C GLN A 119 0.41 1.79 10.40
N GLU A 120 1.21 0.89 9.80
CA GLU A 120 2.16 1.27 8.75
C GLU A 120 1.45 1.84 7.51
N THR A 121 0.33 1.22 7.11
CA THR A 121 -0.49 1.72 6.01
C THR A 121 -1.08 3.10 6.32
N SER A 122 -1.56 3.32 7.55
CA SER A 122 -2.09 4.62 7.99
C SER A 122 -1.02 5.71 7.94
N ALA A 123 0.19 5.41 8.44
CA ALA A 123 1.32 6.35 8.38
C ALA A 123 1.69 6.70 6.93
N ALA A 124 1.74 5.70 6.04
CA ALA A 124 1.99 5.93 4.62
C ALA A 124 0.88 6.76 3.96
N LEU A 125 -0.39 6.57 4.34
CA LEU A 125 -1.51 7.35 3.84
C LEU A 125 -1.48 8.82 4.31
N GLU A 126 -1.03 9.08 5.54
CA GLU A 126 -0.81 10.44 6.03
C GLU A 126 0.31 11.14 5.24
N GLU A 127 1.41 10.44 4.98
CA GLU A 127 2.51 10.97 4.17
C GLU A 127 2.06 11.25 2.73
N ILE A 128 1.36 10.31 2.10
CA ILE A 128 0.78 10.50 0.75
C ILE A 128 -0.22 11.65 0.75
N SER A 129 -1.10 11.77 1.76
CA SER A 129 -2.03 12.89 1.87
C SER A 129 -1.31 14.23 1.97
N SER A 130 -0.21 14.29 2.71
CA SER A 130 0.62 15.50 2.83
C SER A 130 1.26 15.86 1.48
N MET A 131 1.88 14.88 0.81
CA MET A 131 2.50 15.07 -0.50
C MET A 131 1.49 15.50 -1.57
N THR A 132 0.30 14.89 -1.61
CA THR A 132 -0.77 15.26 -2.54
C THR A 132 -1.23 16.71 -2.31
N ARG A 133 -1.32 17.16 -1.05
CA ARG A 133 -1.67 18.55 -0.74
C ARG A 133 -0.57 19.51 -1.19
N GLN A 134 0.70 19.18 -0.94
CA GLN A 134 1.82 19.97 -1.43
C GLN A 134 1.85 20.04 -2.96
N ASN A 135 1.53 18.95 -3.67
CA ASN A 135 1.42 18.95 -5.13
C ASN A 135 0.33 19.91 -5.64
N ALA A 136 -0.82 19.98 -4.96
CA ALA A 136 -1.86 20.94 -5.29
C ALA A 136 -1.38 22.39 -5.11
N ASP A 137 -0.68 22.67 -4.00
CA ASP A 137 -0.10 24.00 -3.74
C ASP A 137 0.99 24.35 -4.76
N TYR A 138 1.87 23.40 -5.12
CA TYR A 138 2.88 23.59 -6.15
C TYR A 138 2.27 23.83 -7.53
N ALA A 139 1.21 23.13 -7.88
CA ALA A 139 0.46 23.38 -9.10
C ALA A 139 -0.11 24.81 -9.10
N GLN A 140 -0.69 25.26 -7.99
CA GLN A 140 -1.21 26.63 -7.90
C GLN A 140 -0.10 27.69 -8.04
N ASN A 141 1.07 27.47 -7.44
CA ASN A 141 2.22 28.35 -7.59
C ASN A 141 2.76 28.36 -9.03
N ALA A 142 2.89 27.18 -9.65
CA ALA A 142 3.30 27.06 -11.04
C ALA A 142 2.33 27.78 -11.98
N LYS A 143 1.03 27.74 -11.70
CA LYS A 143 0.01 28.48 -12.44
C LYS A 143 0.21 29.99 -12.36
N GLN A 144 0.51 30.51 -11.17
CA GLN A 144 0.80 31.95 -11.00
C GLN A 144 2.05 32.37 -11.78
N LEU A 145 3.11 31.55 -11.70
CA LEU A 145 4.36 31.82 -12.42
C LEU A 145 4.16 31.75 -13.95
N ALA A 146 3.39 30.78 -14.44
CA ALA A 146 3.03 30.69 -15.86
C ALA A 146 2.25 31.93 -16.32
N ASN A 147 1.29 32.42 -15.52
CA ASN A 147 0.57 33.65 -15.86
C ASN A 147 1.47 34.89 -15.88
N ALA A 148 2.43 35.01 -14.94
CA ALA A 148 3.41 36.09 -14.96
C ALA A 148 4.33 36.01 -16.19
N ALA A 149 4.81 34.82 -16.55
CA ALA A 149 5.62 34.60 -17.74
C ALA A 149 4.85 34.93 -19.03
N ARG A 150 3.56 34.57 -19.10
CA ARG A 150 2.68 34.93 -20.22
C ARG A 150 2.56 36.44 -20.35
N LEU A 151 2.28 37.14 -19.26
CA LEU A 151 2.15 38.60 -19.26
C LEU A 151 3.45 39.27 -19.71
N ALA A 152 4.61 38.81 -19.23
CA ALA A 152 5.91 39.34 -19.65
C ALA A 152 6.15 39.11 -21.14
N ALA A 153 5.80 37.94 -21.68
CA ALA A 153 5.93 37.64 -23.09
C ALA A 153 4.96 38.46 -23.96
N ASP A 154 3.70 38.66 -23.52
CA ASP A 154 2.72 39.50 -24.20
C ASP A 154 3.19 40.97 -24.28
N THR A 155 3.74 41.50 -23.18
CA THR A 155 4.38 42.83 -23.18
C THR A 155 5.57 42.87 -24.14
N GLY A 156 6.42 41.85 -24.14
CA GLY A 156 7.55 41.76 -25.08
C GLY A 156 7.10 41.77 -26.55
N VAL A 157 5.99 41.11 -26.88
CA VAL A 157 5.42 41.14 -28.25
C VAL A 157 4.96 42.56 -28.59
N ALA A 158 4.31 43.26 -27.67
CA ALA A 158 3.89 44.65 -27.87
C ALA A 158 5.10 45.59 -28.10
N ASP A 159 6.16 45.46 -27.31
CA ASP A 159 7.40 46.23 -27.45
C ASP A 159 8.10 45.95 -28.79
N MET A 160 8.11 44.69 -29.24
CA MET A 160 8.66 44.33 -30.57
C MET A 160 7.85 44.94 -31.72
N ASN A 161 6.53 45.04 -31.57
CA ASN A 161 5.68 45.70 -32.57
C ASN A 161 5.99 47.21 -32.63
N GLN A 162 6.18 47.86 -31.49
CA GLN A 162 6.59 49.27 -31.43
C GLN A 162 7.99 49.47 -32.05
N MET A 163 8.94 48.58 -31.77
CA MET A 163 10.28 48.61 -32.37
C MET A 163 10.23 48.45 -33.89
N SER A 164 9.39 47.54 -34.39
CA SER A 164 9.18 47.37 -35.83
C SER A 164 8.63 48.63 -36.48
N GLN A 165 7.67 49.30 -35.83
CA GLN A 165 7.10 50.56 -36.30
C GLN A 165 8.17 51.67 -36.35
N ALA A 166 8.96 51.84 -35.29
CA ALA A 166 10.04 52.82 -35.25
C ALA A 166 11.10 52.57 -36.35
N MET A 167 11.44 51.30 -36.62
CA MET A 167 12.35 50.94 -37.70
C MET A 167 11.76 51.27 -39.08
N HIS A 168 10.45 51.10 -39.30
CA HIS A 168 9.80 51.53 -40.53
C HIS A 168 9.85 53.05 -40.71
N GLU A 169 9.66 53.82 -39.63
CA GLU A 169 9.78 55.29 -39.65
C GLU A 169 11.22 55.75 -39.95
N ILE A 170 12.23 55.11 -39.36
CA ILE A 170 13.65 55.37 -39.65
C ILE A 170 13.94 55.08 -41.13
N LYS A 171 13.41 53.97 -41.68
CA LYS A 171 13.59 53.63 -43.09
C LYS A 171 12.95 54.69 -43.99
N ALA A 172 11.72 55.11 -43.71
CA ALA A 172 11.03 56.14 -44.48
C ALA A 172 11.79 57.47 -44.46
N SER A 173 12.26 57.90 -43.28
CA SER A 173 13.09 59.11 -43.12
C SER A 173 14.41 58.99 -43.92
N SER A 174 15.05 57.82 -43.89
CA SER A 174 16.28 57.57 -44.66
C SER A 174 16.03 57.60 -46.18
N ASP A 175 14.92 57.05 -46.64
CA ASP A 175 14.50 57.08 -48.05
C ASP A 175 14.26 58.53 -48.52
N ASP A 176 13.72 59.40 -47.65
CA ASP A 176 13.53 60.83 -47.95
C ASP A 176 14.85 61.61 -47.95
N ILE A 177 15.76 61.33 -47.02
CA ILE A 177 17.12 61.90 -47.04
C ILE A 177 17.85 61.49 -48.32
N ALA A 178 17.73 60.23 -48.76
CA ALA A 178 18.34 59.78 -50.02
C ALA A 178 17.87 60.61 -51.23
N LYS A 179 16.58 60.96 -51.30
CA LYS A 179 16.04 61.85 -52.34
C LYS A 179 16.66 63.25 -52.26
N ILE A 180 16.80 63.81 -51.06
CA ILE A 180 17.41 65.14 -50.85
C ILE A 180 18.87 65.13 -51.32
N ILE A 181 19.64 64.11 -50.93
CA ILE A 181 21.05 63.98 -51.34
C ILE A 181 21.17 63.86 -52.86
N LYS A 182 20.26 63.14 -53.52
CA LYS A 182 20.22 63.08 -54.99
C LYS A 182 20.00 64.46 -55.62
N THR A 183 19.06 65.25 -55.09
CA THR A 183 18.84 66.63 -55.54
C THR A 183 20.09 67.50 -55.33
N ILE A 184 20.83 67.31 -54.23
CA ILE A 184 22.09 68.03 -53.98
C ILE A 184 23.17 67.67 -55.01
N ASP A 185 23.33 66.38 -55.36
CA ASP A 185 24.25 65.94 -56.42
C ASP A 185 23.86 66.54 -57.78
N GLU A 186 22.56 66.61 -58.08
CA GLU A 186 22.04 67.27 -59.29
C GLU A 186 22.34 68.78 -59.31
N ILE A 187 22.17 69.49 -58.19
CA ILE A 187 22.51 70.92 -58.06
C ILE A 187 24.03 71.12 -58.20
N ALA A 188 24.84 70.28 -57.58
CA ALA A 188 26.30 70.34 -57.69
C ALA A 188 26.74 70.12 -59.14
N PHE A 189 26.13 69.16 -59.85
CA PHE A 189 26.38 68.94 -61.27
C PHE A 189 26.00 70.15 -62.13
N GLN A 190 24.80 70.73 -61.93
CA GLN A 190 24.37 71.94 -62.65
C GLN A 190 25.31 73.12 -62.38
N THR A 191 25.76 73.30 -61.13
CA THR A 191 26.70 74.36 -60.74
C THR A 191 28.06 74.16 -61.43
N ASN A 192 28.52 72.92 -61.52
CA ASN A 192 29.76 72.57 -62.23
C ASN A 192 29.68 72.91 -63.72
N ILE A 193 28.53 72.65 -64.37
CA ILE A 193 28.30 73.03 -65.78
C ILE A 193 28.23 74.56 -65.96
N LEU A 194 27.55 75.26 -65.05
CA LEU A 194 27.49 76.74 -65.05
C LEU A 194 28.87 77.37 -64.89
N ALA A 195 29.68 76.85 -63.96
CA ALA A 195 31.05 77.30 -63.72
C ALA A 195 31.96 77.05 -64.93
N LEU A 196 31.82 75.89 -65.58
CA LEU A 196 32.53 75.59 -66.82
C LEU A 196 32.16 76.59 -67.94
N ASN A 197 30.87 76.87 -68.12
CA ASN A 197 30.41 77.87 -69.10
C ASN A 197 30.97 79.26 -68.80
N ALA A 198 31.00 79.67 -67.52
CA ALA A 198 31.58 80.93 -67.09
C ALA A 198 33.09 81.00 -67.33
N ALA A 199 33.83 79.92 -67.07
CA ALA A 199 35.26 79.84 -67.36
C ALA A 199 35.55 79.98 -68.86
N VAL A 200 34.73 79.37 -69.72
CA VAL A 200 34.82 79.51 -71.18
C VAL A 200 34.57 80.95 -71.63
N GLU A 201 33.54 81.61 -71.11
CA GLU A 201 33.22 82.99 -71.49
C GLU A 201 34.27 83.99 -70.94
N ALA A 202 34.83 83.72 -69.76
CA ALA A 202 35.95 84.49 -69.20
C ALA A 202 37.22 84.36 -70.07
N ALA A 203 37.54 83.16 -70.56
CA ALA A 203 38.63 82.96 -71.52
C ALA A 203 38.38 83.70 -72.84
N ARG A 204 37.13 83.78 -73.27
CA ARG A 204 36.71 84.51 -74.48
C ARG A 204 36.88 86.03 -74.35
N ALA A 205 36.73 86.58 -73.15
CA ALA A 205 36.92 88.00 -72.84
C ALA A 205 38.41 88.43 -72.73
N GLY A 206 39.37 87.49 -72.83
CA GLY A 206 40.80 87.80 -72.82
C GLY A 206 41.29 88.37 -71.49
N GLU A 207 42.14 89.42 -71.53
CA GLU A 207 42.72 90.01 -70.31
C GLU A 207 41.68 90.59 -69.34
N ALA A 208 40.56 91.11 -69.85
CA ALA A 208 39.48 91.64 -69.01
C ALA A 208 38.74 90.54 -68.22
N GLY A 209 38.84 89.28 -68.65
CA GLY A 209 38.17 88.13 -68.05
C GLY A 209 39.00 87.38 -66.99
N MET A 210 40.28 87.70 -66.79
CA MET A 210 41.17 86.90 -65.91
C MET A 210 40.64 86.77 -64.47
N GLY A 211 40.10 87.84 -63.89
CA GLY A 211 39.51 87.78 -62.55
C GLY A 211 38.27 86.88 -62.46
N PHE A 212 37.44 86.89 -63.52
CA PHE A 212 36.26 86.02 -63.60
C PHE A 212 36.64 84.55 -63.84
N ALA A 213 37.71 84.28 -64.57
CA ALA A 213 38.20 82.92 -64.81
C ALA A 213 38.61 82.22 -63.50
N VAL A 214 39.33 82.93 -62.61
CA VAL A 214 39.73 82.39 -61.30
C VAL A 214 38.52 82.07 -60.43
N VAL A 215 37.51 82.96 -60.39
CA VAL A 215 36.28 82.70 -59.64
C VAL A 215 35.51 81.52 -60.22
N ALA A 216 35.44 81.39 -61.55
CA ALA A 216 34.77 80.28 -62.21
C ALA A 216 35.43 78.93 -61.88
N ASP A 217 36.77 78.86 -61.87
CA ASP A 217 37.49 77.65 -61.49
C ASP A 217 37.31 77.30 -60.00
N GLU A 218 37.25 78.29 -59.10
CA GLU A 218 36.99 78.04 -57.68
C GLU A 218 35.56 77.53 -57.45
N VAL A 219 34.56 78.12 -58.13
CA VAL A 219 33.16 77.63 -58.08
C VAL A 219 33.07 76.21 -58.64
N ARG A 220 33.81 75.91 -59.72
CA ARG A 220 33.86 74.57 -60.30
C ARG A 220 34.45 73.56 -59.31
N ASN A 221 35.55 73.89 -58.65
CA ASN A 221 36.17 73.04 -57.64
C ASN A 221 35.21 72.80 -56.46
N LEU A 222 34.56 73.85 -55.97
CA LEU A 222 33.55 73.74 -54.91
C LEU A 222 32.40 72.83 -55.31
N ALA A 223 31.89 72.96 -56.54
CA ALA A 223 30.83 72.10 -57.07
C ALA A 223 31.26 70.62 -57.15
N GLN A 224 32.48 70.33 -57.59
CA GLN A 224 33.03 68.97 -57.60
C GLN A 224 33.16 68.38 -56.18
N ARG A 225 33.62 69.19 -55.21
CA ARG A 225 33.70 68.80 -53.80
C ARG A 225 32.32 68.53 -53.20
N SER A 226 31.32 69.35 -53.52
CA SER A 226 29.93 69.14 -53.10
C SER A 226 29.35 67.85 -53.67
N ALA A 227 29.58 67.55 -54.95
CA ALA A 227 29.14 66.30 -55.58
C ALA A 227 29.77 65.07 -54.92
N GLN A 228 31.08 65.12 -54.63
CA GLN A 228 31.78 64.04 -53.93
C GLN A 228 31.19 63.81 -52.52
N ALA A 229 30.99 64.87 -51.75
CA ALA A 229 30.40 64.79 -50.41
C ALA A 229 28.95 64.26 -50.44
N ALA A 230 28.17 64.65 -51.46
CA ALA A 230 26.81 64.15 -51.66
C ALA A 230 26.82 62.63 -51.91
N ARG A 231 27.71 62.13 -52.78
CA ARG A 231 27.84 60.69 -53.07
C ARG A 231 28.29 59.88 -51.87
N GLU A 232 29.26 60.38 -51.10
CA GLU A 232 29.70 59.73 -49.86
C GLU A 232 28.55 59.66 -48.83
N THR A 233 27.76 60.72 -48.72
CA THR A 233 26.57 60.75 -47.85
C THR A 233 25.50 59.77 -48.36
N ALA A 234 25.27 59.69 -49.67
CA ALA A 234 24.34 58.74 -50.26
C ALA A 234 24.71 57.28 -49.91
N GLY A 235 25.98 56.91 -50.01
CA GLY A 235 26.45 55.57 -49.63
C GLY A 235 26.23 55.25 -48.15
N LYS A 236 26.39 56.24 -47.25
CA LYS A 236 26.07 56.09 -45.82
C LYS A 236 24.56 55.89 -45.59
N ILE A 237 23.72 56.61 -46.33
CA ILE A 237 22.25 56.48 -46.23
C ILE A 237 21.78 55.13 -46.77
N GLU A 238 22.30 54.65 -47.90
CA GLU A 238 22.02 53.29 -48.41
C GLU A 238 22.41 52.23 -47.38
N SER A 239 23.58 52.38 -46.76
CA SER A 239 24.02 51.49 -45.68
C SER A 239 23.07 51.53 -44.47
N ALA A 240 22.56 52.70 -44.11
CA ALA A 240 21.58 52.86 -43.02
C ALA A 240 20.25 52.18 -43.38
N ILE A 241 19.73 52.36 -44.60
CA ILE A 241 18.51 51.69 -45.09
C ILE A 241 18.66 50.18 -45.01
N ALA A 242 19.79 49.63 -45.46
CA ALA A 242 20.07 48.20 -45.42
C ALA A 242 20.11 47.65 -43.98
N ARG A 243 20.77 48.35 -43.06
CA ARG A 243 20.82 47.97 -41.63
C ARG A 243 19.46 48.03 -40.95
N THR A 244 18.66 49.05 -41.25
CA THR A 244 17.30 49.18 -40.72
C THR A 244 16.40 48.05 -41.24
N ALA A 245 16.51 47.67 -42.51
CA ALA A 245 15.78 46.52 -43.06
C ALA A 245 16.14 45.19 -42.36
N GLN A 246 17.43 44.97 -42.07
CA GLN A 246 17.85 43.84 -41.24
C GLN A 246 17.26 43.90 -39.83
N GLY A 247 17.22 45.09 -39.23
CA GLY A 247 16.61 45.32 -37.92
C GLY A 247 15.12 44.98 -37.86
N VAL A 248 14.35 45.32 -38.89
CA VAL A 248 12.94 44.92 -39.03
C VAL A 248 12.81 43.40 -39.07
N ALA A 249 13.62 42.73 -39.90
CA ALA A 249 13.60 41.27 -40.02
C ALA A 249 14.01 40.56 -38.71
N MET A 250 14.94 41.13 -37.94
CA MET A 250 15.30 40.63 -36.61
C MET A 250 14.15 40.81 -35.61
N SER A 251 13.53 41.98 -35.56
CA SER A 251 12.39 42.28 -34.68
C SER A 251 11.23 41.30 -34.94
N ALA A 252 10.93 41.04 -36.21
CA ALA A 252 9.89 40.08 -36.60
C ALA A 252 10.19 38.66 -36.10
N ARG A 253 11.43 38.19 -36.23
CA ARG A 253 11.85 36.87 -35.70
C ARG A 253 11.74 36.79 -34.18
N VAL A 254 12.14 37.84 -33.45
CA VAL A 254 12.00 37.89 -31.99
C VAL A 254 10.53 37.87 -31.59
N SER A 255 9.68 38.66 -32.25
CA SER A 255 8.23 38.65 -32.03
C SER A 255 7.61 37.27 -32.27
N GLN A 256 8.03 36.56 -33.32
CA GLN A 256 7.59 35.18 -33.57
C GLN A 256 8.00 34.22 -32.45
N SER A 257 9.25 34.31 -31.97
CA SER A 257 9.73 33.48 -30.85
C SER A 257 8.96 33.75 -29.56
N LEU A 258 8.65 35.02 -29.25
CA LEU A 258 7.85 35.39 -28.09
C LEU A 258 6.41 34.84 -28.18
N ASN A 259 5.79 34.89 -29.36
CA ASN A 259 4.49 34.23 -29.59
C ASN A 259 4.56 32.71 -29.37
N GLY A 260 5.65 32.07 -29.78
CA GLY A 260 5.91 30.65 -29.50
C GLY A 260 6.01 30.36 -27.99
N ILE A 261 6.68 31.24 -27.24
CA ILE A 261 6.75 31.16 -25.77
C ILE A 261 5.35 31.28 -25.15
N VAL A 262 4.54 32.26 -25.57
CA VAL A 262 3.15 32.43 -25.10
C VAL A 262 2.34 31.15 -25.32
N ALA A 263 2.45 30.54 -26.50
CA ALA A 263 1.75 29.29 -26.80
C ALA A 263 2.20 28.13 -25.91
N ASN A 264 3.50 28.01 -25.64
CA ASN A 264 4.03 26.96 -24.75
C ASN A 264 3.64 27.19 -23.29
N VAL A 265 3.65 28.44 -22.82
CA VAL A 265 3.21 28.79 -21.47
C VAL A 265 1.73 28.49 -21.26
N ARG A 266 0.88 28.67 -22.28
CA ARG A 266 -0.53 28.24 -22.23
C ARG A 266 -0.68 26.73 -22.03
N LYS A 267 0.13 25.91 -22.71
CA LYS A 267 0.14 24.46 -22.51
C LYS A 267 0.58 24.08 -21.09
N VAL A 268 1.55 24.81 -20.53
CA VAL A 268 1.96 24.63 -19.13
C VAL A 268 0.81 24.97 -18.18
N ASP A 269 0.11 26.08 -18.40
CA ASP A 269 -1.06 26.48 -17.58
C ASP A 269 -2.17 25.40 -17.61
N GLU A 270 -2.43 24.81 -18.77
CA GLU A 270 -3.39 23.70 -18.94
C GLU A 270 -2.95 22.44 -18.17
N LEU A 271 -1.72 21.96 -18.39
CA LEU A 271 -1.18 20.78 -17.70
C LEU A 271 -1.14 20.96 -16.18
N VAL A 272 -0.77 22.16 -15.72
CA VAL A 272 -0.78 22.49 -14.29
C VAL A 272 -2.20 22.50 -13.73
N GLY A 273 -3.18 22.97 -14.51
CA GLY A 273 -4.61 22.87 -14.16
C GLY A 273 -5.09 21.43 -14.02
N GLU A 274 -4.64 20.54 -14.91
CA GLU A 274 -4.92 19.10 -14.81
C GLU A 274 -4.28 18.48 -13.56
N ILE A 275 -3.02 18.82 -13.25
CA ILE A 275 -2.33 18.33 -12.04
C ILE A 275 -3.06 18.78 -10.77
N ALA A 276 -3.50 20.04 -10.70
CA ALA A 276 -4.24 20.55 -9.56
C ALA A 276 -5.57 19.79 -9.37
N SER A 277 -6.29 19.55 -10.47
CA SER A 277 -7.56 18.81 -10.46
C SER A 277 -7.36 17.35 -10.04
N ALA A 278 -6.35 16.68 -10.61
CA ALA A 278 -5.99 15.31 -10.25
C ALA A 278 -5.54 15.18 -8.78
N SER A 279 -4.80 16.16 -8.26
CA SER A 279 -4.38 16.19 -6.85
C SER A 279 -5.58 16.37 -5.91
N GLN A 280 -6.58 17.16 -6.31
CA GLN A 280 -7.83 17.29 -5.55
C GLN A 280 -8.63 15.99 -5.55
N GLU A 281 -8.70 15.28 -6.67
CA GLU A 281 -9.34 13.97 -6.77
C GLU A 281 -8.60 12.91 -5.94
N GLN A 282 -7.27 12.89 -5.98
CA GLN A 282 -6.44 12.03 -5.13
C GLN A 282 -6.70 12.29 -3.65
N THR A 283 -6.84 13.54 -3.23
CA THR A 283 -7.16 13.89 -1.83
C THR A 283 -8.50 13.28 -1.41
N SER A 284 -9.51 13.32 -2.27
CA SER A 284 -10.80 12.67 -2.02
C SER A 284 -10.67 11.14 -1.98
N GLY A 285 -9.89 10.55 -2.89
CA GLY A 285 -9.61 9.11 -2.91
C GLY A 285 -8.90 8.63 -1.64
N ILE A 286 -7.88 9.36 -1.18
CA ILE A 286 -7.14 9.07 0.05
C ILE A 286 -8.08 9.14 1.27
N SER A 287 -9.00 10.12 1.31
CA SER A 287 -10.01 10.20 2.37
C SER A 287 -10.90 8.95 2.43
N GLN A 288 -11.32 8.43 1.27
CA GLN A 288 -12.10 7.17 1.21
C GLN A 288 -11.28 5.97 1.66
N VAL A 289 -10.00 5.89 1.28
CA VAL A 289 -9.09 4.83 1.73
C VAL A 289 -8.90 4.89 3.25
N ASN A 290 -8.74 6.07 3.84
CA ASN A 290 -8.65 6.25 5.29
C ASN A 290 -9.90 5.72 6.01
N ILE A 291 -11.10 5.96 5.48
CA ILE A 291 -12.34 5.39 6.03
C ILE A 291 -12.32 3.86 5.95
N ALA A 292 -11.85 3.29 4.84
CA ALA A 292 -11.74 1.84 4.68
C ALA A 292 -10.73 1.23 5.67
N VAL A 293 -9.57 1.86 5.87
CA VAL A 293 -8.56 1.44 6.85
C VAL A 293 -9.11 1.48 8.27
N ALA A 294 -9.84 2.54 8.65
CA ALA A 294 -10.49 2.63 9.95
C ALA A 294 -11.53 1.51 10.17
N ASN A 295 -12.29 1.14 9.13
CA ASN A 295 -13.21 0.01 9.19
C ASN A 295 -12.47 -1.33 9.33
N MET A 296 -11.34 -1.50 8.63
CA MET A 296 -10.49 -2.68 8.78
C MET A 296 -9.96 -2.79 10.20
N GLU A 297 -9.52 -1.69 10.80
CA GLU A 297 -9.03 -1.68 12.18
C GLU A 297 -10.12 -2.10 13.18
N LYS A 298 -11.35 -1.65 12.99
CA LYS A 298 -12.51 -2.11 13.79
C LYS A 298 -12.73 -3.62 13.66
N VAL A 299 -12.62 -4.18 12.45
CA VAL A 299 -12.72 -5.63 12.23
C VAL A 299 -11.56 -6.37 12.87
N THR A 300 -10.33 -5.85 12.74
CA THR A 300 -9.14 -6.41 13.38
C THR A 300 -9.28 -6.46 14.91
N GLN A 301 -9.79 -5.38 15.52
CA GLN A 301 -10.05 -5.34 16.96
C GLN A 301 -11.15 -6.34 17.37
N THR A 302 -12.19 -6.49 16.55
CA THR A 302 -13.26 -7.48 16.76
C THR A 302 -12.72 -8.91 16.67
N ASN A 303 -11.81 -9.18 15.73
CA ASN A 303 -11.15 -10.48 15.58
C ASN A 303 -10.26 -10.78 16.79
N ALA A 304 -9.49 -9.81 17.28
CA ALA A 304 -8.68 -9.96 18.48
C ALA A 304 -9.55 -10.25 19.72
N ALA A 305 -10.66 -9.54 19.89
CA ALA A 305 -11.62 -9.79 20.98
C ALA A 305 -12.27 -11.18 20.86
N SER A 306 -12.68 -11.58 19.64
CA SER A 306 -13.27 -12.90 19.38
C SER A 306 -12.28 -14.03 19.64
N ALA A 307 -11.01 -13.82 19.30
CA ALA A 307 -9.92 -14.74 19.61
C ALA A 307 -9.70 -14.88 21.12
N ALA A 308 -9.68 -13.78 21.87
CA ALA A 308 -9.56 -13.81 23.32
C ALA A 308 -10.74 -14.57 23.97
N ASN A 309 -11.96 -14.26 23.54
CA ASN A 309 -13.17 -14.95 24.02
C ASN A 309 -13.16 -16.45 23.67
N GLY A 310 -12.75 -16.80 22.44
CA GLY A 310 -12.64 -18.20 21.99
C GLY A 310 -11.59 -18.99 22.77
N ALA A 311 -10.46 -18.37 23.09
CA ALA A 311 -9.43 -18.99 23.94
C ALA A 311 -9.96 -19.24 25.37
N SER A 312 -10.61 -18.25 25.97
CA SER A 312 -11.23 -18.37 27.30
C SER A 312 -12.31 -19.46 27.34
N ALA A 313 -13.22 -19.47 26.36
CA ALA A 313 -14.25 -20.51 26.24
C ALA A 313 -13.65 -21.91 26.07
N SER A 314 -12.54 -22.03 25.33
CA SER A 314 -11.83 -23.31 25.16
C SER A 314 -11.19 -23.82 26.46
N GLU A 315 -10.67 -22.91 27.28
CA GLU A 315 -10.13 -23.24 28.60
C GLU A 315 -11.23 -23.71 29.55
N GLU A 316 -12.37 -23.03 29.53
CA GLU A 316 -13.55 -23.40 30.31
C GLU A 316 -14.09 -24.78 29.88
N LEU A 317 -14.27 -25.04 28.59
CA LEU A 317 -14.68 -26.35 28.08
C LEU A 317 -13.68 -27.45 28.46
N SER A 318 -12.38 -27.15 28.44
CA SER A 318 -11.33 -28.08 28.88
C SER A 318 -11.39 -28.35 30.38
N ALA A 319 -11.76 -27.36 31.20
CA ALA A 319 -11.99 -27.54 32.63
C ALA A 319 -13.24 -28.39 32.90
N GLN A 320 -14.36 -28.08 32.25
CA GLN A 320 -15.61 -28.85 32.36
C GLN A 320 -15.41 -30.31 31.92
N ALA A 321 -14.70 -30.56 30.82
CA ALA A 321 -14.40 -31.91 30.35
C ALA A 321 -13.53 -32.70 31.36
N ARG A 322 -12.58 -32.03 32.04
CA ARG A 322 -11.80 -32.65 33.13
C ARG A 322 -12.68 -33.02 34.32
N SER A 323 -13.59 -32.14 34.73
CA SER A 323 -14.55 -32.41 35.81
C SER A 323 -15.49 -33.58 35.46
N LEU A 324 -16.01 -33.61 34.23
CA LEU A 324 -16.84 -34.73 33.74
C LEU A 324 -16.05 -36.05 33.72
N ARG A 325 -14.77 -36.02 33.34
CA ARG A 325 -13.92 -37.21 33.36
C ARG A 325 -13.69 -37.73 34.78
N ALA A 326 -13.54 -36.84 35.76
CA ALA A 326 -13.40 -37.21 37.17
C ALA A 326 -14.69 -37.88 37.68
N ALA A 327 -15.86 -37.28 37.42
CA ALA A 327 -17.15 -37.86 37.76
C ALA A 327 -17.39 -39.22 37.07
N LEU A 328 -16.97 -39.35 35.81
CA LEU A 328 -17.04 -40.62 35.08
C LEU A 328 -16.16 -41.69 35.71
N SER A 329 -14.96 -41.34 36.16
CA SER A 329 -14.04 -42.27 36.84
C SER A 329 -14.62 -42.75 38.17
N GLU A 330 -15.27 -41.87 38.93
CA GLU A 330 -15.98 -42.23 40.16
C GLU A 330 -17.14 -43.20 39.86
N LEU A 331 -17.94 -42.92 38.84
CA LEU A 331 -19.04 -43.80 38.40
C LEU A 331 -18.53 -45.18 37.94
N GLN A 332 -17.41 -45.24 37.23
CA GLN A 332 -16.76 -46.50 36.83
C GLN A 332 -16.26 -47.30 38.05
N ASN A 333 -15.71 -46.62 39.06
CA ASN A 333 -15.28 -47.26 40.30
C ASN A 333 -16.47 -47.84 41.09
N LEU A 334 -17.60 -47.13 41.16
CA LEU A 334 -18.82 -47.58 41.85
C LEU A 334 -19.49 -48.77 41.16
N THR A 335 -19.48 -48.81 39.83
CA THR A 335 -20.11 -49.89 39.05
C THR A 335 -19.29 -51.18 38.98
N GLY A 336 -18.06 -51.17 39.53
CA GLY A 336 -17.18 -52.33 39.55
C GLY A 336 -16.71 -52.77 38.14
N ILE A 337 -16.89 -51.90 37.16
CA ILE A 337 -16.38 -52.06 35.80
C ILE A 337 -14.90 -51.66 35.86
N GLU A 338 -14.08 -52.46 36.54
CA GLU A 338 -12.62 -52.31 36.42
C GLU A 338 -12.29 -52.55 34.94
N GLN A 339 -11.75 -51.52 34.29
CA GLN A 339 -11.11 -51.67 33.00
C GLN A 339 -10.00 -52.71 33.14
N ASN A 340 -10.29 -53.95 32.75
CA ASN A 340 -9.28 -54.89 32.32
C ASN A 340 -8.73 -54.46 30.95
N ARG A 341 -8.30 -53.19 30.84
CA ARG A 341 -7.34 -52.77 29.85
C ARG A 341 -6.04 -52.62 30.60
N ARG A 342 -5.27 -53.72 30.59
CA ARG A 342 -3.82 -53.65 30.66
C ARG A 342 -3.39 -52.51 29.74
N SER A 343 -2.89 -51.46 30.34
CA SER A 343 -2.12 -50.43 29.69
C SER A 343 -0.93 -51.11 29.01
N ASP A 344 -1.06 -51.38 27.71
CA ASP A 344 0.10 -51.62 26.86
C ASP A 344 0.74 -50.25 26.63
N PRO A 345 1.95 -49.95 27.13
CA PRO A 345 2.54 -48.61 27.04
C PRO A 345 3.04 -48.24 25.64
N LYS A 346 2.52 -48.86 24.57
CA LYS A 346 3.19 -48.89 23.27
C LYS A 346 2.24 -48.65 22.09
N ALA A 347 1.37 -47.64 22.16
CA ALA A 347 0.58 -47.22 21.00
C ALA A 347 0.21 -45.73 20.96
N VAL A 348 0.92 -44.84 21.66
CA VAL A 348 0.82 -43.38 21.47
C VAL A 348 2.18 -42.82 21.09
N ASN A 349 2.70 -43.26 19.94
CA ASN A 349 3.75 -42.50 19.25
C ASN A 349 3.83 -42.79 17.74
N ARG A 350 2.67 -42.85 17.06
CA ARG A 350 2.61 -42.85 15.60
C ARG A 350 1.49 -41.91 15.14
N GLY A 351 1.90 -40.70 14.74
CA GLY A 351 1.05 -39.62 14.20
C GLY A 351 0.79 -38.55 15.26
N ALA A 352 1.27 -37.31 15.17
CA ALA A 352 1.97 -36.60 14.11
C ALA A 352 2.93 -35.61 14.77
N LYS A 353 4.15 -35.47 14.23
CA LYS A 353 4.98 -34.30 14.55
C LYS A 353 4.15 -33.04 14.21
N PRO A 354 4.08 -32.02 15.07
CA PRO A 354 3.62 -30.73 14.61
C PRO A 354 4.59 -30.30 13.51
N ARG A 355 4.08 -30.19 12.28
CA ARG A 355 4.78 -29.45 11.22
C ARG A 355 4.79 -28.00 11.66
N THR A 356 5.72 -27.64 12.55
CA THR A 356 6.21 -26.27 12.71
C THR A 356 7.14 -26.00 11.54
N THR A 357 6.56 -25.89 10.35
CA THR A 357 7.19 -25.18 9.26
C THR A 357 6.09 -24.26 8.74
N PRO A 358 6.10 -22.96 9.11
CA PRO A 358 5.30 -22.02 8.38
C PRO A 358 5.69 -22.15 6.89
N PRO A 359 4.76 -21.94 5.94
CA PRO A 359 5.20 -21.70 4.58
C PRO A 359 6.18 -20.53 4.67
N LYS A 360 7.45 -20.78 4.34
CA LYS A 360 8.34 -19.70 3.93
C LYS A 360 7.72 -19.14 2.66
N ILE A 361 6.81 -18.18 2.83
CA ILE A 361 6.69 -17.12 1.85
C ILE A 361 8.10 -16.54 1.82
N ALA A 362 8.77 -16.75 0.69
CA ALA A 362 9.98 -16.04 0.40
C ALA A 362 9.60 -14.56 0.30
N LEU A 363 9.56 -13.88 1.45
CA LEU A 363 9.88 -12.48 1.50
C LEU A 363 11.25 -12.41 0.85
N ARG A 364 11.30 -11.86 -0.37
CA ARG A 364 12.53 -11.28 -0.91
C ARG A 364 12.99 -10.34 0.18
N SER A 365 14.01 -10.80 0.89
CA SER A 365 14.70 -10.04 1.92
C SER A 365 15.08 -8.72 1.28
N GLY A 366 14.50 -7.62 1.77
CA GLY A 366 14.92 -6.25 1.49
C GLY A 366 16.31 -5.97 2.09
N ARG A 367 17.29 -6.82 1.77
CA ARG A 367 18.70 -6.64 2.14
C ARG A 367 19.54 -6.07 1.00
N ASP A 368 18.89 -5.49 -0.01
CA ASP A 368 19.52 -4.65 -1.04
C ASP A 368 19.11 -3.17 -0.94
N LEU A 369 18.49 -2.74 0.17
CA LEU A 369 18.12 -1.33 0.40
C LEU A 369 18.55 -0.86 1.79
N ALA A 370 19.82 -1.07 2.16
CA ALA A 370 20.45 -0.30 3.24
C ALA A 370 21.98 -0.28 3.08
N ALA A 371 22.44 0.39 2.03
CA ALA A 371 23.74 1.06 2.02
C ALA A 371 23.65 2.35 1.19
N VAL A 372 22.67 3.20 1.50
CA VAL A 372 22.82 4.65 1.29
C VAL A 372 22.69 5.27 2.66
N LYS A 373 23.86 5.48 3.27
CA LYS A 373 24.03 6.31 4.44
C LYS A 373 23.67 7.73 4.01
N GLY A 374 22.46 8.17 4.33
CA GLY A 374 22.05 9.57 4.22
C GLY A 374 22.86 10.38 5.22
N ASP A 375 24.02 10.85 4.76
CA ASP A 375 24.66 12.02 5.32
C ASP A 375 23.67 13.20 5.20
N GLY A 376 23.63 14.03 6.23
CA GLY A 376 22.81 15.23 6.30
C GLY A 376 23.36 16.34 5.40
N THR A 377 23.50 16.06 4.11
CA THR A 377 23.93 17.03 3.12
C THR A 377 22.71 17.50 2.32
N LYS A 378 22.48 18.82 2.43
CA LYS A 378 21.55 19.63 1.65
C LYS A 378 21.44 19.11 0.20
N MET A 379 20.21 19.00 -0.31
CA MET A 379 20.01 18.76 -1.75
C MET A 379 20.83 19.78 -2.55
N PRO A 380 21.57 19.36 -3.59
CA PRO A 380 22.18 20.31 -4.49
C PRO A 380 21.03 21.00 -5.24
N ILE A 381 21.01 22.33 -5.14
CA ILE A 381 20.32 23.17 -6.11
C ILE A 381 20.88 22.73 -7.47
N VAL A 382 20.01 22.26 -8.36
CA VAL A 382 20.39 22.06 -9.77
C VAL A 382 20.52 23.46 -10.37
N GLU A 383 21.67 24.09 -10.09
CA GLU A 383 22.17 25.19 -10.88
C GLU A 383 22.60 24.57 -12.21
N THR A 384 21.74 24.70 -13.21
CA THR A 384 22.10 24.37 -14.59
C THR A 384 23.11 25.42 -15.04
N ALA A 385 24.38 25.21 -14.68
CA ALA A 385 25.49 25.92 -15.28
C ALA A 385 25.64 25.39 -16.72
N MET A 386 25.15 26.19 -17.66
CA MET A 386 25.48 26.07 -19.06
C MET A 386 27.00 26.25 -19.20
N GLU A 387 27.73 25.15 -19.41
CA GLU A 387 29.16 25.16 -19.59
C GLU A 387 29.49 25.76 -20.97
N PHE A 388 29.91 27.02 -20.97
CA PHE A 388 30.48 27.68 -22.14
C PHE A 388 31.92 27.18 -22.34
N PRO A 389 32.31 26.74 -23.54
CA PRO A 389 33.71 26.53 -23.83
C PRO A 389 34.38 27.89 -24.00
N GLY A 390 35.32 28.24 -23.12
CA GLY A 390 36.14 29.43 -23.32
C GLY A 390 36.81 29.93 -22.04
N ASP A 391 38.03 29.45 -21.83
CA ASP A 391 39.05 30.13 -21.04
C ASP A 391 39.12 31.62 -21.46
N ARG A 392 38.74 32.50 -20.53
CA ARG A 392 38.89 33.96 -20.66
C ARG A 392 39.84 34.44 -19.59
N SER A 393 41.11 34.13 -19.75
CA SER A 393 42.19 34.88 -19.12
C SER A 393 43.51 34.68 -19.85
N GLU A 394 43.57 35.16 -21.09
CA GLU A 394 44.81 35.65 -21.70
C GLU A 394 44.42 36.55 -22.88
N LEU A 395 44.49 37.87 -22.66
CA LEU A 395 44.44 38.88 -23.72
C LEU A 395 45.90 39.19 -24.10
N PRO A 396 46.42 38.71 -25.25
CA PRO A 396 47.57 39.34 -25.86
C PRO A 396 47.06 40.59 -26.59
N LEU A 397 47.07 41.71 -25.88
CA LEU A 397 47.12 43.02 -26.51
C LEU A 397 48.53 43.17 -27.09
N GLU A 398 48.68 42.91 -28.39
CA GLU A 398 49.64 43.50 -29.35
C GLU A 398 49.85 42.49 -30.49
N GLY A 399 49.32 42.78 -31.68
CA GLY A 399 49.46 41.91 -32.85
C GLY A 399 48.74 42.44 -34.09
N ASP A 400 49.34 43.45 -34.71
CA ASP A 400 49.27 43.93 -36.10
C ASP A 400 48.13 43.38 -37.01
N PHE A 401 47.08 44.18 -37.22
CA PHE A 401 46.18 44.05 -38.36
C PHE A 401 46.67 44.96 -39.50
N LYS A 402 47.65 44.45 -40.25
CA LYS A 402 47.87 44.85 -41.65
C LYS A 402 47.53 43.65 -42.52
N ASP A 403 46.80 43.93 -43.59
CA ASP A 403 46.30 43.01 -44.63
C ASP A 403 45.02 42.25 -44.30
N PHE A 404 43.88 42.96 -44.36
CA PHE A 404 42.62 42.46 -44.94
C PHE A 404 41.80 43.61 -45.53
#